data_AF-A0A6P2T0K7-F1
#
_entry.id   AF-A0A6P2T0K7-F1
#
_cell.length_a   1.000
_cell.length_b   1.000
_cell.length_c   1.000
_cell.angle_alpha   90.00
_cell.angle_beta   90.00
_cell.angle_gamma   90.00
#
_symmetry.space_group_name_H-M   'P 1'
#
loop_
_entity.id
_entity.type
_entity.pdbx_description
1 polymer ?
#
loop_
_entity_poly.entity_id
_entity_poly.type
_entity_poly.pdbx_seq_one_letter_code
_entity_poly.pdbx_strand_id
1 'polypeptide(L)'
;MENESDQMTAHETLEAETVEALRRLFANDATPNRIPPSERRDPSALIGEVTDTHHPDAMGRIRVKWAMQDGGTREHWLECVDGVKPARGDRVLLQSPANWPEYLVAGLLKRQGSGEPVEPVIEPAMALALEADKCVQISDASGYPLLQVRASPDGPVVTLLNRNVNIEVAGKLRLSAQTLELEGGRGGVDIRTEADTVVRSRYVRLN
;
A
#
# COMPACT_ATOMS: atom_id res chain seq x y z
N MET A 1 -38.66 -53.06 -51.14
CA MET A 1 -38.53 -52.67 -49.73
C MET A 1 -37.04 -52.82 -49.42
N GLU A 2 -36.20 -51.92 -49.97
CA GLU A 2 -34.73 -52.07 -50.07
C GLU A 2 -34.00 -50.72 -49.94
N ASN A 3 -34.61 -49.71 -49.32
CA ASN A 3 -34.05 -48.33 -49.27
C ASN A 3 -33.77 -47.79 -47.85
N GLU A 4 -33.95 -48.59 -46.80
CA GLU A 4 -33.67 -48.16 -45.41
C GLU A 4 -32.28 -48.59 -44.92
N SER A 5 -31.74 -49.70 -45.44
CA SER A 5 -30.43 -50.22 -45.00
C SER A 5 -29.24 -49.39 -45.51
N ASP A 6 -29.39 -48.68 -46.63
CA ASP A 6 -28.32 -47.88 -47.26
C ASP A 6 -28.24 -46.45 -46.67
N GLN A 7 -29.31 -45.96 -46.04
CA GLN A 7 -29.30 -44.66 -45.35
C GLN A 7 -28.69 -44.76 -43.95
N MET A 8 -28.84 -45.91 -43.28
CA MET A 8 -28.32 -46.13 -41.93
C MET A 8 -26.79 -46.27 -41.92
N THR A 9 -26.22 -46.96 -42.92
CA THR A 9 -24.76 -47.11 -43.09
C THR A 9 -24.06 -45.81 -43.51
N ALA A 10 -24.73 -44.97 -44.31
CA ALA A 10 -24.23 -43.65 -44.70
C ALA A 10 -24.22 -42.64 -43.53
N HIS A 11 -25.16 -42.78 -42.58
CA HIS A 11 -25.22 -41.92 -41.40
C HIS A 11 -24.13 -42.30 -40.38
N GLU A 12 -23.89 -43.60 -40.17
CA GLU A 12 -22.83 -44.11 -39.29
C GLU A 12 -21.42 -43.75 -39.79
N THR A 13 -21.21 -43.73 -41.11
CA THR A 13 -19.92 -43.31 -41.69
C THR A 13 -19.69 -41.80 -41.53
N LEU A 14 -20.72 -40.96 -41.67
CA LEU A 14 -20.61 -39.52 -41.47
C LEU A 14 -20.32 -39.16 -40.01
N GLU A 15 -20.91 -39.87 -39.05
CA GLU A 15 -20.64 -39.69 -37.62
C GLU A 15 -19.20 -40.11 -37.27
N ALA A 16 -18.72 -41.23 -37.83
CA ALA A 16 -17.34 -41.67 -37.63
C ALA A 16 -16.32 -40.65 -38.17
N GLU A 17 -16.56 -40.09 -39.35
CA GLU A 17 -15.69 -39.05 -39.93
C GLU A 17 -15.74 -37.74 -39.12
N THR A 18 -16.90 -37.38 -38.57
CA THR A 18 -17.06 -36.19 -37.74
C THR A 18 -16.35 -36.35 -36.39
N VAL A 19 -16.43 -37.54 -35.78
CA VAL A 19 -15.72 -37.87 -34.54
C VAL A 19 -14.21 -37.89 -34.77
N GLU A 20 -13.75 -38.39 -35.91
CA GLU A 20 -12.33 -38.39 -36.28
C GLU A 20 -11.82 -36.96 -36.57
N ALA A 21 -12.66 -36.11 -37.19
CA ALA A 21 -12.37 -34.69 -37.38
C ALA A 21 -12.30 -33.93 -36.06
N LEU A 22 -13.20 -34.21 -35.11
CA LEU A 22 -13.15 -33.65 -33.76
C LEU A 22 -11.89 -34.11 -33.01
N ARG A 23 -11.53 -35.40 -33.09
CA ARG A 23 -10.29 -35.93 -32.49
C ARG A 23 -9.05 -35.27 -33.08
N ARG A 24 -9.01 -34.99 -34.39
CA ARG A 24 -7.92 -34.22 -35.00
C ARG A 24 -7.88 -32.77 -34.52
N LEU A 25 -9.03 -32.15 -34.27
CA LEU A 25 -9.12 -30.81 -33.71
C LEU A 25 -8.55 -30.76 -32.28
N PHE A 26 -8.90 -31.73 -31.42
CA PHE A 26 -8.38 -31.83 -30.06
C PHE A 26 -6.95 -32.40 -29.95
N ALA A 27 -6.48 -33.14 -30.95
CA ALA A 27 -5.07 -33.58 -31.04
C ALA A 27 -4.15 -32.46 -31.54
N ASN A 28 -4.70 -31.50 -32.31
CA ASN A 28 -3.99 -30.30 -32.77
C ASN A 28 -4.06 -29.13 -31.78
N ASP A 29 -4.83 -29.26 -30.68
CA ASP A 29 -4.57 -28.51 -29.45
C ASP A 29 -3.31 -29.08 -28.81
N ALA A 30 -2.20 -28.79 -29.49
CA ALA A 30 -0.86 -28.96 -29.01
C ALA A 30 -0.79 -28.35 -27.61
N THR A 31 -0.66 -29.23 -26.63
CA THR A 31 0.06 -29.08 -25.36
C THR A 31 0.29 -27.63 -24.92
N PRO A 32 -0.23 -27.19 -23.75
CA PRO A 32 0.14 -25.87 -23.22
C PRO A 32 1.65 -25.78 -23.27
N ASN A 33 2.13 -24.81 -24.05
CA ASN A 33 3.52 -24.58 -24.42
C ASN A 33 4.43 -25.07 -23.30
N ARG A 34 4.98 -26.28 -23.46
CA ARG A 34 5.88 -26.87 -22.47
C ARG A 34 7.15 -26.08 -22.62
N ILE A 35 7.23 -24.98 -21.87
CA ILE A 35 8.42 -24.16 -21.74
C ILE A 35 9.55 -25.16 -21.47
N PRO A 36 10.61 -25.21 -22.29
CA PRO A 36 11.73 -26.11 -22.05
C PRO A 36 12.20 -25.90 -20.60
N PRO A 37 12.63 -26.96 -19.88
CA PRO A 37 13.10 -26.81 -18.51
C PRO A 37 14.10 -25.67 -18.51
N SER A 38 13.76 -24.60 -17.80
CA SER A 38 14.58 -23.40 -17.75
C SER A 38 15.99 -23.84 -17.38
N GLU A 39 16.94 -23.66 -18.29
CA GLU A 39 18.34 -23.51 -17.93
C GLU A 39 18.34 -22.65 -16.67
N ARG A 40 18.91 -23.18 -15.57
CA ARG A 40 18.88 -22.56 -14.25
C ARG A 40 19.05 -21.05 -14.42
N ARG A 41 17.95 -20.30 -14.35
CA ARG A 41 18.03 -18.85 -14.36
C ARG A 41 18.59 -18.53 -13.01
N ASP A 42 19.84 -18.05 -13.00
CA ASP A 42 20.33 -17.40 -11.81
C ASP A 42 19.31 -16.32 -11.43
N PRO A 43 18.85 -16.31 -10.16
CA PRO A 43 17.85 -15.36 -9.72
C PRO A 43 18.38 -13.96 -10.00
N SER A 44 17.79 -13.32 -11.00
CA SER A 44 18.22 -12.03 -11.52
C SER A 44 17.13 -11.01 -11.23
N ALA A 45 17.58 -9.87 -10.73
CA ALA A 45 16.76 -8.69 -10.56
C ALA A 45 16.98 -7.76 -11.76
N LEU A 46 15.90 -7.33 -12.40
CA LEU A 46 15.93 -6.40 -13.53
C LEU A 46 15.04 -5.20 -13.24
N ILE A 47 15.28 -4.10 -13.96
CA ILE A 47 14.40 -2.93 -13.92
C ILE A 47 13.59 -2.86 -15.21
N GLY A 48 12.28 -2.75 -15.07
CA GLY A 48 11.35 -2.56 -16.18
C GLY A 48 10.59 -1.23 -16.08
N GLU A 49 9.92 -0.86 -17.16
CA GLU A 49 9.01 0.28 -17.24
C GLU A 49 7.60 -0.20 -17.56
N VAL A 50 6.61 0.27 -16.81
CA VAL A 50 5.20 -0.09 -17.01
C VAL A 50 4.67 0.62 -18.25
N THR A 51 4.27 -0.16 -19.26
CA THR A 51 3.69 0.37 -20.50
C THR A 51 2.16 0.41 -20.46
N ASP A 52 1.55 -0.51 -19.72
CA ASP A 52 0.09 -0.59 -19.56
C ASP A 52 -0.29 -1.26 -18.22
N THR A 53 -1.42 -0.84 -17.64
CA THR A 53 -1.98 -1.36 -16.39
C THR A 53 -3.34 -2.04 -16.59
N HIS A 54 -3.89 -2.05 -17.81
CA HIS A 54 -5.20 -2.63 -18.12
C HIS A 54 -5.06 -3.85 -19.03
N HIS A 55 -4.90 -5.03 -18.44
CA HIS A 55 -4.95 -6.27 -19.22
C HIS A 55 -6.39 -6.52 -19.71
N PRO A 56 -6.60 -6.90 -20.99
CA PRO A 56 -7.93 -7.12 -21.55
C PRO A 56 -8.74 -8.21 -20.82
N ASP A 57 -8.11 -9.34 -20.49
CA ASP A 57 -8.83 -10.50 -19.94
C ASP A 57 -8.44 -10.92 -18.50
N ALA A 58 -7.36 -10.40 -17.91
CA ALA A 58 -6.80 -10.87 -16.64
C ALA A 58 -6.51 -9.71 -15.68
N MET A 59 -7.43 -9.46 -14.76
CA MET A 59 -7.28 -8.39 -13.76
C MET A 59 -6.03 -8.59 -12.89
N GLY A 60 -5.22 -7.55 -12.74
CA GLY A 60 -4.03 -7.55 -11.89
C GLY A 60 -2.70 -7.83 -12.61
N ARG A 61 -2.72 -8.18 -13.90
CA ARG A 61 -1.50 -8.24 -14.72
C ARG A 61 -1.14 -6.87 -15.29
N ILE A 62 0.16 -6.58 -15.32
CA ILE A 62 0.70 -5.28 -15.73
C ILE A 62 1.68 -5.50 -16.87
N ARG A 63 1.57 -4.70 -17.93
CA ARG A 63 2.45 -4.78 -19.08
C ARG A 63 3.73 -4.03 -18.78
N VAL A 64 4.85 -4.72 -18.82
CA VAL A 64 6.16 -4.17 -18.48
C VAL A 64 7.12 -4.42 -19.63
N LYS A 65 7.89 -3.39 -19.97
CA LYS A 65 8.97 -3.44 -20.95
C LYS A 65 10.33 -3.32 -20.26
N TRP A 66 11.28 -4.17 -20.59
CA TRP A 66 12.62 -4.13 -20.02
C TRP A 66 13.70 -4.57 -21.01
N ALA A 67 14.94 -4.13 -20.77
CA ALA A 67 16.10 -4.56 -21.54
C ALA A 67 16.71 -5.84 -20.95
N MET A 68 17.12 -6.75 -21.82
CA MET A 68 17.86 -7.96 -21.49
C MET A 68 19.37 -7.69 -21.68
N GLN A 69 20.21 -8.50 -21.04
CA GLN A 69 21.68 -8.34 -21.10
C GLN A 69 22.26 -8.53 -22.51
N ASP A 70 21.55 -9.26 -23.37
CA ASP A 70 21.88 -9.45 -24.79
C ASP A 70 21.55 -8.22 -25.66
N GLY A 71 21.07 -7.12 -25.07
CA GLY A 71 20.64 -5.91 -25.76
C GLY A 71 19.23 -6.02 -26.37
N GLY A 72 18.58 -7.17 -26.25
CA GLY A 72 17.18 -7.35 -26.62
C GLY A 72 16.25 -6.60 -25.69
N THR A 73 15.11 -6.17 -26.20
CA THR A 73 14.02 -5.62 -25.38
C THR A 73 12.89 -6.61 -25.32
N ARG A 74 12.38 -6.91 -24.12
CA ARG A 74 11.20 -7.75 -23.90
C ARG A 74 10.06 -6.92 -23.35
N GLU A 75 8.85 -7.32 -23.70
CA GLU A 75 7.62 -6.73 -23.16
C GLU A 75 6.62 -7.84 -22.90
N HIS A 76 6.14 -7.95 -21.66
CA HIS A 76 5.17 -8.97 -21.26
C HIS A 76 4.23 -8.46 -20.18
N TRP A 77 3.08 -9.14 -20.07
CA TRP A 77 2.14 -9.00 -18.96
C TRP A 77 2.64 -9.85 -17.78
N LEU A 78 3.03 -9.18 -16.70
CA LEU A 78 3.59 -9.81 -15.52
C LEU A 78 2.62 -9.70 -14.34
N GLU A 79 2.72 -10.66 -13.43
CA GLU A 79 2.01 -10.61 -12.16
C GLU A 79 2.67 -9.63 -11.19
N CYS A 80 1.83 -8.99 -10.38
CA CYS A 80 2.25 -8.02 -9.39
C CYS A 80 2.07 -8.62 -8.00
N VAL A 81 3.11 -8.55 -7.17
CA VAL A 81 3.02 -8.95 -5.77
C VAL A 81 1.97 -8.09 -5.07
N ASP A 82 1.22 -8.71 -4.16
CA ASP A 82 0.16 -8.03 -3.43
C ASP A 82 0.66 -6.76 -2.73
N GLY A 83 -0.17 -5.72 -2.73
CA GLY A 83 0.15 -4.39 -2.21
C GLY A 83 0.98 -3.50 -3.14
N VAL A 84 1.57 -4.02 -4.22
CA VAL A 84 2.27 -3.21 -5.22
C VAL A 84 1.28 -2.71 -6.27
N LYS A 85 1.17 -1.37 -6.44
CA LYS A 85 0.23 -0.73 -7.39
C LYS A 85 0.96 0.20 -8.38
N PRO A 86 1.61 -0.35 -9.41
CA PRO A 86 2.28 0.43 -10.45
C PRO A 86 1.31 1.20 -11.34
N ALA A 87 1.71 2.42 -11.71
CA ALA A 87 1.06 3.21 -12.75
C ALA A 87 1.88 3.15 -14.06
N ARG A 88 1.22 3.50 -15.18
CA ARG A 88 1.91 3.63 -16.47
C ARG A 88 3.06 4.64 -16.40
N GLY A 89 4.23 4.24 -16.86
CA GLY A 89 5.48 5.02 -16.81
C GLY A 89 6.32 4.82 -15.55
N ASP A 90 5.83 4.07 -14.57
CA ASP A 90 6.61 3.73 -13.37
C ASP A 90 7.75 2.77 -13.72
N ARG A 91 8.85 2.91 -12.98
CA ARG A 91 9.93 1.92 -12.98
C ARG A 91 9.64 0.87 -11.92
N VAL A 92 9.75 -0.39 -12.30
CA VAL A 92 9.44 -1.53 -11.43
C VAL A 92 10.63 -2.46 -11.31
N LEU A 93 10.75 -3.10 -10.16
CA LEU A 93 11.70 -4.18 -9.90
C LEU A 93 11.07 -5.51 -10.37
N LEU A 94 11.75 -6.17 -11.29
CA LEU A 94 11.40 -7.49 -11.78
C LEU A 94 12.28 -8.53 -11.09
N GLN A 95 11.67 -9.58 -10.57
CA GLN A 95 12.38 -10.72 -9.99
C GLN A 95 11.99 -12.00 -10.71
N SER A 96 12.96 -12.92 -10.90
CA SER A 96 12.73 -14.27 -11.39
C SER A 96 13.11 -15.26 -10.29
N PRO A 97 12.21 -15.57 -9.34
CA PRO A 97 12.47 -16.62 -8.35
C PRO A 97 12.80 -17.94 -9.04
N ALA A 98 13.72 -18.72 -8.47
CA ALA A 98 14.17 -19.97 -9.09
C ALA A 98 13.06 -21.04 -9.20
N ASN A 99 11.99 -20.91 -8.41
CA ASN A 99 10.83 -21.79 -8.38
C ASN A 99 9.62 -21.23 -9.13
N TRP A 100 9.77 -20.13 -9.88
CA TRP A 100 8.67 -19.48 -10.59
C TRP A 100 8.99 -19.35 -12.09
N PRO A 101 8.02 -19.59 -12.99
CA PRO A 101 8.30 -19.69 -14.43
C PRO A 101 8.52 -18.33 -15.13
N GLU A 102 7.97 -17.25 -14.56
CA GLU A 102 7.96 -15.92 -15.18
C GLU A 102 8.65 -14.87 -14.29
N TYR A 103 8.86 -13.67 -14.82
CA TYR A 103 9.22 -12.54 -13.96
C TYR A 103 7.98 -12.06 -13.21
N LEU A 104 8.17 -11.56 -11.99
CA LEU A 104 7.13 -10.89 -11.21
C LEU A 104 7.55 -9.47 -10.86
N VAL A 105 6.56 -8.58 -10.77
CA VAL A 105 6.74 -7.20 -10.30
C VAL A 105 6.77 -7.23 -8.77
N ALA A 106 7.95 -7.08 -8.19
CA ALA A 106 8.17 -7.21 -6.75
C ALA A 106 8.11 -5.86 -6.02
N GLY A 107 8.19 -4.74 -6.74
CA GLY A 107 8.16 -3.42 -6.14
C GLY A 107 8.33 -2.28 -7.13
N LEU A 108 8.10 -1.06 -6.64
CA LEU A 108 8.26 0.19 -7.38
C LEU A 108 9.63 0.79 -7.10
N LEU A 109 10.36 1.16 -8.15
CA LEU A 109 11.58 1.94 -8.06
C LEU A 109 11.25 3.42 -8.27
N LYS A 110 11.08 4.16 -7.18
CA LYS A 110 10.93 5.62 -7.26
C LYS A 110 12.19 6.23 -7.87
N ARG A 111 12.02 7.12 -8.85
CA ARG A 111 13.14 7.90 -9.38
C ARG A 111 13.74 8.72 -8.22
N GLN A 112 15.04 8.61 -8.02
CA GLN A 112 15.74 9.47 -7.07
C GLN A 112 15.69 10.90 -7.60
N GLY A 113 14.99 11.80 -6.90
CA GLY A 113 14.83 13.20 -7.26
C GLY A 113 13.39 13.58 -7.63
N SER A 114 12.84 14.55 -6.88
CA SER A 114 11.52 15.21 -6.99
C SER A 114 10.31 14.55 -6.29
N GLY A 115 10.43 14.31 -4.98
CA GLY A 115 9.26 14.18 -4.11
C GLY A 115 9.59 14.76 -2.74
N GLU A 116 8.69 15.54 -2.16
CA GLU A 116 8.77 15.90 -0.74
C GLU A 116 8.95 14.63 0.10
N PRO A 117 9.69 14.70 1.23
CA PRO A 117 9.74 13.60 2.18
C PRO A 117 8.31 13.18 2.52
N VAL A 118 7.91 11.98 2.07
CA VAL A 118 6.63 11.41 2.47
C VAL A 118 6.80 11.02 3.92
N GLU A 119 6.23 11.80 4.84
CA GLU A 119 6.11 11.39 6.23
C GLU A 119 5.42 10.01 6.25
N PRO A 120 5.97 9.03 6.96
CA PRO A 120 5.36 7.71 7.04
C PRO A 120 3.94 7.87 7.56
N VAL A 121 2.97 7.30 6.85
CA VAL A 121 1.59 7.23 7.34
C VAL A 121 1.61 6.28 8.53
N ILE A 122 1.60 6.86 9.74
CA ILE A 122 1.50 6.12 10.98
C ILE A 122 0.04 5.74 11.15
N GLU A 123 -0.31 4.49 10.82
CA GLU A 123 -1.64 3.96 11.15
C GLU A 123 -1.73 3.68 12.65
N PRO A 124 -2.77 4.15 13.35
CA PRO A 124 -2.93 3.91 14.77
C PRO A 124 -3.23 2.43 15.00
N ALA A 125 -2.47 1.77 15.88
CA ALA A 125 -2.70 0.38 16.28
C ALA A 125 -4.10 0.15 16.93
N MET A 126 -4.75 1.23 17.37
CA MET A 126 -6.13 1.25 17.87
C MET A 126 -6.71 2.65 17.66
N ALA A 127 -7.92 2.73 17.08
CA ALA A 127 -8.63 4.00 16.87
C ALA A 127 -9.97 3.99 17.62
N LEU A 128 -10.22 5.02 18.42
CA LEU A 128 -11.50 5.25 19.09
C LEU A 128 -12.18 6.45 18.41
N ALA A 129 -13.34 6.22 17.79
CA ALA A 129 -14.13 7.27 17.18
C ALA A 129 -15.09 7.90 18.21
N LEU A 130 -14.97 9.22 18.42
CA LEU A 130 -15.88 9.98 19.27
C LEU A 130 -17.05 10.54 18.44
N GLU A 131 -18.26 10.41 18.96
CA GLU A 131 -19.43 11.15 18.44
C GLU A 131 -19.31 12.64 18.82
N ALA A 132 -20.05 13.50 18.12
CA ALA A 132 -19.93 14.97 18.22
C ALA A 132 -20.08 15.51 19.66
N ASP A 133 -20.84 14.81 20.51
CA ASP A 133 -21.13 15.22 21.90
C ASP A 133 -20.49 14.29 22.95
N LYS A 134 -19.51 13.46 22.53
CA LYS A 134 -18.83 12.51 23.41
C LYS A 134 -17.38 12.93 23.65
N CYS A 135 -16.87 12.51 24.81
CA CYS A 135 -15.47 12.71 25.20
C CYS A 135 -14.87 11.41 25.73
N VAL A 136 -13.55 11.30 25.65
CA VAL A 136 -12.79 10.32 26.43
C VAL A 136 -12.46 10.97 27.77
N GLN A 137 -12.79 10.31 28.87
CA GLN A 137 -12.45 10.77 30.21
C GLN A 137 -11.66 9.71 30.96
N ILE A 138 -10.54 10.13 31.57
CA ILE A 138 -9.79 9.34 32.53
C ILE A 138 -10.15 9.85 33.92
N SER A 139 -10.55 8.94 34.80
CA SER A 139 -10.92 9.23 36.18
C SER A 139 -10.01 8.45 37.13
N ASP A 140 -9.88 8.93 38.37
CA ASP A 140 -9.17 8.19 39.41
C ASP A 140 -9.99 6.99 39.93
N ALA A 141 -9.42 6.22 40.86
CA ALA A 141 -10.07 5.06 41.46
C ALA A 141 -11.35 5.40 42.26
N SER A 142 -11.53 6.67 42.63
CA SER A 142 -12.71 7.16 43.34
C SER A 142 -13.76 7.75 42.37
N GLY A 143 -13.48 7.77 41.06
CA GLY A 143 -14.36 8.31 40.03
C GLY A 143 -14.20 9.81 39.77
N TYR A 144 -13.20 10.49 40.35
CA TYR A 144 -12.96 11.89 40.06
C TYR A 144 -12.26 12.07 38.71
N PRO A 145 -12.73 12.97 37.84
CA PRO A 145 -12.13 13.19 36.53
C PRO A 145 -10.75 13.82 36.63
N LEU A 146 -9.77 13.26 35.91
CA LEU A 146 -8.39 13.75 35.84
C LEU A 146 -8.11 14.44 34.49
N LEU A 147 -8.48 13.77 33.39
CA LEU A 147 -8.21 14.19 32.02
C LEU A 147 -9.46 13.98 31.17
N GLN A 148 -9.74 14.90 30.27
CA GLN A 148 -10.77 14.76 29.25
C GLN A 148 -10.23 15.16 27.88
N VAL A 149 -10.57 14.38 26.86
CA VAL A 149 -10.33 14.69 25.45
C VAL A 149 -11.67 14.75 24.73
N ARG A 150 -11.97 15.89 24.11
CA ARG A 150 -13.19 16.07 23.32
C ARG A 150 -12.89 16.66 21.95
N ALA A 151 -13.74 16.36 20.98
CA ALA A 151 -13.81 17.14 19.76
C ALA A 151 -14.49 18.50 20.05
N SER A 152 -14.07 19.54 19.36
CA SER A 152 -14.76 20.83 19.33
C SER A 152 -14.70 21.42 17.92
N PRO A 153 -15.56 22.40 17.57
CA PRO A 153 -15.54 23.04 16.27
C PRO A 153 -14.18 23.66 15.91
N ASP A 154 -13.44 24.12 16.91
CA ASP A 154 -12.12 24.75 16.75
C ASP A 154 -10.96 23.73 16.82
N GLY A 155 -11.28 22.44 16.93
CA GLY A 155 -10.31 21.35 17.01
C GLY A 155 -10.39 20.53 18.31
N PRO A 156 -9.50 19.54 18.48
CA PRO A 156 -9.48 18.70 19.68
C PRO A 156 -9.07 19.51 20.92
N VAL A 157 -9.78 19.31 22.01
CA VAL A 157 -9.49 19.96 23.29
C VAL A 157 -9.12 18.90 24.32
N VAL A 158 -7.95 19.07 24.93
CA VAL A 158 -7.50 18.29 26.08
C VAL A 158 -7.64 19.15 27.32
N THR A 159 -8.43 18.69 28.29
CA THR A 159 -8.69 19.40 29.55
C THR A 159 -8.21 18.59 30.73
N LEU A 160 -7.42 19.21 31.60
CA LEU A 160 -6.99 18.64 32.88
C LEU A 160 -7.98 19.15 33.94
N LEU A 161 -8.80 18.26 34.48
CA LEU A 161 -10.05 18.60 35.19
C LEU A 161 -9.92 18.76 36.71
N ASN A 162 -8.74 18.51 37.26
CA ASN A 162 -8.48 18.64 38.70
C ASN A 162 -7.76 19.95 39.05
N ARG A 163 -7.83 20.35 40.32
CA ARG A 163 -7.07 21.50 40.84
C ARG A 163 -5.60 21.10 40.99
N ASN A 164 -4.70 22.05 40.72
CA ASN A 164 -3.24 21.87 40.85
C ASN A 164 -2.69 20.75 39.96
N VAL A 165 -2.53 21.04 38.67
CA VAL A 165 -2.06 20.06 37.70
C VAL A 165 -0.56 20.19 37.50
N ASN A 166 0.15 19.05 37.57
CA ASN A 166 1.57 18.97 37.29
C ASN A 166 1.81 18.15 36.01
N ILE A 167 2.76 18.61 35.19
CA ILE A 167 3.26 17.86 34.03
C ILE A 167 4.71 17.52 34.33
N GLU A 168 4.96 16.29 34.77
CA GLU A 168 6.29 15.80 35.11
C GLU A 168 6.85 14.91 33.99
N VAL A 169 8.09 15.18 33.58
CA VAL A 169 8.78 14.39 32.56
C VAL A 169 10.19 14.04 33.06
N ALA A 170 10.61 12.81 32.85
CA ALA A 170 11.96 12.36 33.23
C ALA A 170 13.06 12.94 32.33
N GLY A 171 12.70 13.39 31.13
CA GLY A 171 13.64 13.90 30.13
C GLY A 171 13.25 15.29 29.65
N LYS A 172 12.91 15.40 28.37
CA LYS A 172 12.65 16.69 27.71
C LYS A 172 11.17 16.85 27.37
N LEU A 173 10.55 17.90 27.89
CA LEU A 173 9.25 18.39 27.40
C LEU A 173 9.49 19.36 26.23
N ARG A 174 8.76 19.18 25.13
CA ARG A 174 8.73 20.11 24.00
C ARG A 174 7.28 20.47 23.69
N LEU A 175 6.99 21.76 23.65
CA LEU A 175 5.74 22.31 23.15
C LEU A 175 6.03 22.98 21.80
N SER A 176 5.19 22.75 20.79
CA SER A 176 5.39 23.29 19.44
C SER A 176 4.04 23.59 18.82
N ALA A 177 3.87 24.82 18.36
CA ALA A 177 2.66 25.33 17.75
C ALA A 177 3.01 26.56 16.90
N GLN A 178 2.09 26.98 16.03
CA GLN A 178 2.24 28.27 15.33
C GLN A 178 2.21 29.44 16.32
N THR A 179 1.33 29.35 17.31
CA THR A 179 1.22 30.29 18.43
C THR A 179 1.16 29.50 19.73
N LEU A 180 1.93 29.91 20.74
CA LEU A 180 1.85 29.38 22.10
C LEU A 180 1.43 30.50 23.04
N GLU A 181 0.30 30.31 23.73
CA GLU A 181 -0.23 31.25 24.71
C GLU A 181 -0.17 30.62 26.11
N LEU A 182 0.35 31.39 27.08
CA LEU A 182 0.42 31.01 28.49
C LEU A 182 -0.23 32.13 29.30
N GLU A 183 -1.40 31.85 29.84
CA GLU A 183 -2.16 32.82 30.64
C GLU A 183 -2.19 32.39 32.10
N GLY A 184 -1.66 33.25 32.95
CA GLY A 184 -1.85 33.16 34.39
C GLY A 184 -3.05 33.98 34.80
N GLY A 185 -3.92 33.42 35.66
CA GLY A 185 -5.00 34.20 36.29
C GLY A 185 -4.45 35.24 37.28
N ARG A 186 -5.13 35.44 38.42
CA ARG A 186 -4.68 36.40 39.44
C ARG A 186 -3.25 36.17 39.97
N GLY A 187 -2.74 34.94 39.87
CA GLY A 187 -1.40 34.58 40.30
C GLY A 187 -0.29 34.86 39.28
N GLY A 188 -0.63 35.22 38.04
CA GLY A 188 0.36 35.40 36.97
C GLY A 188 1.04 34.09 36.52
N VAL A 189 2.16 34.24 35.84
CA VAL A 189 3.00 33.14 35.34
C VAL A 189 4.37 33.22 36.00
N ASP A 190 4.82 32.12 36.59
CA ASP A 190 6.13 31.99 37.23
C ASP A 190 6.96 30.93 36.49
N ILE A 191 8.16 31.31 36.04
CA ILE A 191 9.08 30.44 35.30
C ILE A 191 10.36 30.31 36.11
N ARG A 192 10.65 29.09 36.56
CA ARG A 192 11.83 28.77 37.37
C ARG A 192 12.65 27.68 36.71
N THR A 193 13.97 27.80 36.85
CA THR A 193 14.95 26.83 36.37
C THR A 193 16.11 26.82 37.36
N GLU A 194 16.75 25.67 37.53
CA GLU A 194 17.99 25.54 38.31
C GLU A 194 19.21 26.04 37.53
N ALA A 195 19.11 26.06 36.19
CA ALA A 195 20.16 26.46 35.27
C ALA A 195 19.73 27.68 34.45
N ASP A 196 20.28 27.86 33.25
CA ASP A 196 19.97 29.01 32.41
C ASP A 196 18.59 28.93 31.77
N THR A 197 17.93 30.09 31.63
CA THR A 197 16.78 30.27 30.75
C THR A 197 17.22 31.05 29.51
N VAL A 198 16.86 30.54 28.33
CA VAL A 198 17.13 31.20 27.05
C VAL A 198 15.81 31.50 26.34
N VAL A 199 15.50 32.78 26.16
CA VAL A 199 14.36 33.25 25.36
C VAL A 199 14.90 33.81 24.04
N ARG A 200 14.56 33.17 22.92
CA ARG A 200 14.94 33.63 21.58
C ARG A 200 13.71 34.13 20.84
N SER A 201 13.70 35.42 20.57
CA SER A 201 12.65 36.05 19.77
C SER A 201 13.26 37.20 18.98
N ARG A 202 12.59 37.59 17.88
CA ARG A 202 12.90 38.85 17.20
C ARG A 202 12.57 40.05 18.09
N TYR A 203 11.54 39.92 18.93
CA TYR A 203 11.10 40.96 19.86
C TYR A 203 10.70 40.34 21.20
N VAL A 204 11.21 40.89 22.29
CA VAL A 204 10.78 40.56 23.65
C VAL A 204 10.24 41.84 24.28
N ARG A 205 9.00 41.80 24.74
CA ARG A 205 8.36 42.89 25.47
C ARG A 205 8.09 42.42 26.89
N LEU A 206 8.66 43.14 27.85
CA LEU A 206 8.38 42.98 29.28
C LEU A 206 7.61 44.22 29.69
N ASN A 207 6.44 44.02 30.32
CA ASN A 207 5.62 45.10 30.86
C ASN A 207 5.69 45.06 32.39
#